data_AF-A0A1M3QV94-F1
#
_entry.id   AF-A0A1M3QV94-F1
#
_cell.length_a   1.000
_cell.length_b   1.000
_cell.length_c   1.000
_cell.angle_alpha   90.00
_cell.angle_beta   90.00
_cell.angle_gamma   90.00
#
_symmetry.space_group_name_H-M   'P 1'
#
loop_
_entity.id
_entity.type
_entity.pdbx_description
1 polymer ?
#
loop_
_entity_poly.entity_id
_entity_poly.type
_entity_poly.pdbx_seq_one_letter_code
_entity_poly.pdbx_strand_id
1 'polypeptide(L)'
;MIDTIVLRIHNISKYKRLYDQFYRPTKEKNSITKAYIDEDSGEYMEMGYSAALVFHDNNRVLPLMHRSAVYVPSSHYSVSYVISTQKDFLEFNFSIPKYIWSTNVMQFINLFDNSETILFGELQKFITEFINDNCHERPLMDDIEINRIDFCYNQFFNSKDDALAYLAEQNKLLVKYARSSGNKFRSYDTSIMYVTRRYSFKIYHKGTEFAKNDYKKLVENNPKGFDLKELQGIADCVLRYEMTFRNTFFDYIVKQYYYSSNAKAQDEKYSGYHVSKMYANIASFGGQKLGEEFFTKSKRYLLKSPWDYSFTDFDLKHNSFSMTFDLQLFQILLKTFWEKVKQYQVQRHCDIIEINKRISQYIENTNIRKRARLPTEKAKEQGRVRLMTTALLSYYMNLEELKAFIPQRSFYRIKSDMKKLGLDMTSHTLTIPQPKLDFHDYKIYLSKYH
;
A
#
# COMPACT_ATOMS: atom_id res chain seq x y z
N MET A 1 -0.38 -10.98 -2.62
CA MET A 1 -0.24 -9.56 -2.91
C MET A 1 -1.07 -8.71 -1.99
N ILE A 2 -2.30 -9.06 -1.61
CA ILE A 2 -3.02 -8.28 -0.58
C ILE A 2 -2.68 -8.86 0.80
N ASP A 3 -2.35 -8.02 1.79
CA ASP A 3 -2.04 -8.48 3.15
C ASP A 3 -3.17 -8.11 4.11
N THR A 4 -3.30 -6.84 4.47
CA THR A 4 -4.29 -6.35 5.43
C THR A 4 -5.32 -5.46 4.74
N ILE A 5 -6.57 -5.57 5.16
CA ILE A 5 -7.66 -4.70 4.73
C ILE A 5 -8.40 -4.13 5.95
N VAL A 6 -8.87 -2.89 5.82
CA VAL A 6 -9.83 -2.30 6.75
C VAL A 6 -11.12 -2.06 6.00
N LEU A 7 -12.15 -2.81 6.37
CA LEU A 7 -13.49 -2.70 5.82
C LEU A 7 -14.37 -1.93 6.81
N ARG A 8 -15.21 -1.02 6.33
CA ARG A 8 -16.24 -0.36 7.13
C ARG A 8 -17.61 -0.60 6.53
N ILE A 9 -18.54 -1.09 7.33
CA ILE A 9 -19.95 -1.14 6.98
C ILE A 9 -20.60 0.10 7.60
N HIS A 10 -21.14 0.97 6.76
CA HIS A 10 -21.87 2.18 7.15
C HIS A 10 -23.35 1.89 7.37
N ASN A 11 -24.03 2.85 8.00
CA ASN A 11 -25.47 2.84 8.18
C ASN A 11 -25.96 1.57 8.90
N ILE A 12 -25.28 1.20 9.98
CA ILE A 12 -25.58 -0.03 10.73
C ILE A 12 -26.93 -0.01 11.39
N SER A 13 -27.42 1.18 11.74
CA SER A 13 -28.79 1.40 12.16
C SER A 13 -29.83 0.76 11.22
N LYS A 14 -29.51 0.62 9.92
CA LYS A 14 -30.36 -0.09 8.93
C LYS A 14 -30.38 -1.61 9.13
N TYR A 15 -29.30 -2.20 9.66
CA TYR A 15 -29.07 -3.65 9.74
C TYR A 15 -29.20 -4.13 11.18
N LYS A 16 -30.43 -4.26 11.68
CA LYS A 16 -30.70 -4.59 13.09
C LYS A 16 -30.01 -5.87 13.56
N ARG A 17 -29.99 -6.93 12.74
CA ARG A 17 -29.36 -8.21 13.14
C ARG A 17 -27.84 -8.09 13.21
N LEU A 18 -27.25 -7.27 12.34
CA LEU A 18 -25.82 -6.97 12.35
C LEU A 18 -25.46 -6.13 13.58
N TYR A 19 -26.25 -5.10 13.88
CA TYR A 19 -26.08 -4.31 15.10
C TYR A 19 -26.14 -5.21 16.34
N ASP A 20 -27.18 -6.02 16.49
CA ASP A 20 -27.37 -6.91 17.64
C ASP A 20 -26.29 -7.99 17.76
N GLN A 21 -25.62 -8.36 16.66
CA GLN A 21 -24.49 -9.30 16.66
C GLN A 21 -23.25 -8.67 17.30
N PHE A 22 -22.91 -7.43 16.92
CA PHE A 22 -21.65 -6.78 17.30
C PHE A 22 -21.79 -5.77 18.45
N TYR A 23 -23.00 -5.35 18.77
CA TYR A 23 -23.33 -4.40 19.83
C TYR A 23 -23.70 -5.07 21.16
N ARG A 24 -23.37 -6.35 21.41
CA ARG A 24 -23.63 -6.94 22.73
C ARG A 24 -22.58 -6.43 23.73
N PRO A 25 -22.93 -5.55 24.69
CA PRO A 25 -22.02 -5.26 25.79
C PRO A 25 -21.85 -6.56 26.57
N THR A 26 -20.66 -7.16 26.49
CA THR A 26 -20.31 -8.27 27.36
C THR A 26 -20.49 -7.80 28.80
N LYS A 27 -21.45 -8.42 29.50
CA LYS A 27 -21.37 -8.61 30.94
C LYS A 27 -19.97 -9.16 31.21
N GLU A 28 -19.11 -8.36 31.84
CA GLU A 28 -17.88 -8.72 32.57
C GLU A 28 -16.79 -7.65 32.40
N LYS A 29 -16.86 -6.61 33.24
CA LYS A 29 -15.73 -6.08 34.03
C LYS A 29 -16.27 -4.92 34.89
N ASN A 30 -16.29 -5.15 36.21
CA ASN A 30 -16.89 -4.33 37.25
C ASN A 30 -16.15 -3.00 37.55
N SER A 31 -15.79 -2.20 36.53
CA SER A 31 -15.05 -0.95 36.79
C SER A 31 -15.47 0.25 35.94
N ILE A 32 -16.66 0.23 35.34
CA ILE A 32 -17.16 1.35 34.53
C ILE A 32 -18.48 1.84 35.14
N THR A 33 -18.45 3.03 35.72
CA THR A 33 -19.66 3.78 36.07
C THR A 33 -20.32 4.21 34.75
N LYS A 34 -21.50 3.66 34.47
CA LYS A 34 -22.26 3.97 33.25
C LYS A 34 -23.07 5.24 33.50
N ALA A 35 -22.87 6.26 32.68
CA ALA A 35 -23.76 7.43 32.61
C ALA A 35 -24.46 7.42 31.25
N TYR A 36 -25.75 7.75 31.25
CA TYR A 36 -26.67 7.64 30.13
C TYR A 36 -27.14 9.05 29.76
N ILE A 37 -26.98 9.45 28.50
CA ILE A 37 -27.18 10.84 28.07
C ILE A 37 -27.97 10.87 26.75
N ASP A 38 -28.91 11.80 26.66
CA ASP A 38 -29.70 12.17 25.47
C ASP A 38 -28.83 12.86 24.39
N GLU A 39 -28.97 12.43 23.13
CA GLU A 39 -28.06 12.78 22.01
C GLU A 39 -28.14 14.25 21.57
N ASP A 40 -29.24 14.96 21.86
CA ASP A 40 -29.44 16.35 21.44
C ASP A 40 -29.17 17.37 22.56
N SER A 41 -29.39 17.00 23.82
CA SER A 41 -29.38 17.93 24.97
C SER A 41 -28.23 17.76 25.95
N GLY A 42 -27.62 16.57 26.03
CA GLY A 42 -26.63 16.29 27.07
C GLY A 42 -27.24 16.01 28.46
N GLU A 43 -28.57 15.94 28.58
CA GLU A 43 -29.28 15.64 29.83
C GLU A 43 -29.56 14.14 30.01
N TYR A 44 -29.79 13.72 31.27
CA TYR A 44 -30.10 12.33 31.62
C TYR A 44 -31.55 12.01 31.30
N MET A 45 -31.83 11.14 30.32
CA MET A 45 -33.19 10.64 30.05
C MET A 45 -33.25 9.13 29.76
N GLU A 46 -34.40 8.53 30.05
CA GLU A 46 -34.64 7.08 30.11
C GLU A 46 -34.78 6.35 28.75
N MET A 47 -34.80 7.02 27.60
CA MET A 47 -35.02 6.34 26.30
C MET A 47 -34.19 6.95 25.16
N GLY A 48 -33.01 6.37 24.91
CA GLY A 48 -32.09 6.76 23.84
C GLY A 48 -30.64 6.49 24.26
N TYR A 49 -30.17 5.25 24.12
CA TYR A 49 -28.99 4.78 24.85
C TYR A 49 -27.70 4.83 24.01
N SER A 50 -26.72 5.62 24.44
CA SER A 50 -25.31 5.39 24.10
C SER A 50 -24.44 5.44 25.36
N ALA A 51 -23.49 4.51 25.50
CA ALA A 51 -22.55 4.55 26.62
C ALA A 51 -21.51 5.64 26.36
N ALA A 52 -21.31 6.56 27.30
CA ALA A 52 -20.29 7.60 27.19
C ALA A 52 -19.45 7.71 28.47
N LEU A 53 -18.19 8.10 28.31
CA LEU A 53 -17.32 8.55 29.40
C LEU A 53 -17.57 10.04 29.60
N VAL A 54 -18.08 10.40 30.78
CA VAL A 54 -18.29 11.79 31.18
C VAL A 54 -17.14 12.22 32.08
N PHE A 55 -16.37 13.21 31.65
CA PHE A 55 -15.29 13.81 32.42
C PHE A 55 -15.86 14.96 33.28
N HIS A 56 -16.04 14.72 34.57
CA HIS A 56 -16.67 15.68 35.51
C HIS A 56 -15.87 16.97 35.74
N ASP A 57 -14.60 16.99 35.34
CA ASP A 57 -13.68 18.13 35.43
C ASP A 57 -13.85 19.14 34.28
N ASN A 58 -14.34 18.69 33.11
CA ASN A 58 -14.42 19.51 31.91
C ASN A 58 -15.72 19.34 31.10
N ASN A 59 -16.70 18.62 31.65
CA ASN A 59 -17.97 18.25 31.01
C ASN A 59 -17.83 17.64 29.59
N ARG A 60 -16.66 17.07 29.25
CA ARG A 60 -16.50 16.38 27.97
C ARG A 60 -17.16 15.01 28.04
N VAL A 61 -17.99 14.75 27.05
CA VAL A 61 -18.63 13.45 26.82
C VAL A 61 -17.88 12.77 25.69
N LEU A 62 -17.19 11.66 25.98
CA LEU A 62 -16.59 10.80 24.95
C LEU A 62 -17.45 9.55 24.75
N PRO A 63 -18.04 9.34 23.57
CA PRO A 63 -18.80 8.12 23.31
C PRO A 63 -17.87 6.89 23.37
N LEU A 64 -18.31 5.83 24.05
CA LEU A 64 -17.58 4.56 24.11
C LEU A 64 -17.67 3.85 22.76
N MET A 65 -16.57 3.85 22.01
CA MET A 65 -16.37 2.92 20.89
C MET A 65 -16.18 1.51 21.47
N HIS A 66 -17.04 0.57 21.09
CA HIS A 66 -16.86 -0.83 21.49
C HIS A 66 -15.85 -1.48 20.55
N ARG A 67 -14.72 -1.91 21.12
CA ARG A 67 -13.66 -2.64 20.43
C ARG A 67 -13.64 -4.07 20.97
N SER A 68 -13.74 -5.04 20.08
CA SER A 68 -13.67 -6.45 20.45
C SER A 68 -13.09 -7.25 19.28
N ALA A 69 -13.00 -8.56 19.45
CA ALA A 69 -12.53 -9.46 18.42
C ALA A 69 -13.50 -10.63 18.29
N VAL A 70 -13.87 -10.99 17.07
CA VAL A 70 -14.67 -12.19 16.81
C VAL A 70 -13.72 -13.35 16.54
N TYR A 71 -13.87 -14.43 17.31
CA TYR A 71 -13.25 -15.71 16.98
C TYR A 71 -13.98 -16.29 15.77
N VAL A 72 -13.26 -16.51 14.68
CA VAL A 72 -13.83 -17.09 13.46
C VAL A 72 -13.41 -18.56 13.42
N PRO A 73 -14.34 -19.53 13.47
CA PRO A 73 -14.00 -20.96 13.59
C PRO A 73 -13.07 -21.49 12.48
N SER A 74 -13.10 -20.89 11.29
CA SER A 74 -12.29 -21.27 10.14
C SER A 74 -10.90 -20.63 10.11
N SER A 75 -10.62 -19.66 11.00
CA SER A 75 -9.33 -18.96 11.06
C SER A 75 -8.69 -19.09 12.45
N HIS A 76 -7.36 -19.19 12.49
CA HIS A 76 -6.59 -19.20 13.75
C HIS A 76 -6.59 -17.84 14.47
N TYR A 77 -6.94 -16.76 13.76
CA TYR A 77 -6.82 -15.40 14.25
C TYR A 77 -8.19 -14.76 14.43
N SER A 78 -8.43 -14.20 15.61
CA SER A 78 -9.60 -13.38 15.85
C SER A 78 -9.60 -12.16 14.93
N VAL A 79 -10.74 -11.87 14.29
CA VAL A 79 -10.92 -10.66 13.49
C VAL A 79 -11.23 -9.50 14.43
N SER A 80 -10.37 -8.48 14.43
CA SER A 80 -10.60 -7.27 15.22
C SER A 80 -11.72 -6.46 14.59
N TYR A 81 -12.67 -5.99 15.42
CA TYR A 81 -13.72 -5.10 14.98
C TYR A 81 -13.96 -3.93 15.94
N VAL A 82 -14.51 -2.85 15.40
CA VAL A 82 -14.92 -1.66 16.15
C VAL A 82 -16.29 -1.23 15.68
N ILE A 83 -17.26 -1.14 16.61
CA ILE A 83 -18.57 -0.55 16.32
C ILE A 83 -18.64 0.86 16.92
N SER A 84 -19.11 1.80 16.11
CA SER A 84 -19.25 3.21 16.46
C SER A 84 -20.69 3.64 16.21
N THR A 85 -21.49 3.77 17.27
CA THR A 85 -22.90 4.19 17.19
C THR A 85 -23.03 5.63 16.68
N GLN A 86 -22.21 6.56 17.20
CA GLN A 86 -22.27 7.99 16.82
C GLN A 86 -22.02 8.23 15.32
N LYS A 87 -21.12 7.45 14.73
CA LYS A 87 -20.76 7.57 13.30
C LYS A 87 -21.43 6.50 12.45
N ASP A 88 -22.29 5.71 13.06
CA ASP A 88 -23.07 4.63 12.47
C ASP A 88 -22.26 3.69 11.55
N PHE A 89 -21.18 3.09 12.07
CA PHE A 89 -20.38 2.12 11.32
C PHE A 89 -19.78 0.98 12.16
N LEU A 90 -19.43 -0.12 11.48
CA LEU A 90 -18.67 -1.28 11.97
C LEU A 90 -17.42 -1.40 11.12
N GLU A 91 -16.27 -1.33 11.76
CA GLU A 91 -14.98 -1.47 11.12
C GLU A 91 -14.42 -2.85 11.43
N PHE A 92 -14.01 -3.59 10.40
CA PHE A 92 -13.19 -4.79 10.52
C PHE A 92 -11.75 -4.48 10.09
N ASN A 93 -10.78 -4.97 10.84
CA ASN A 93 -9.36 -4.84 10.53
C ASN A 93 -8.66 -6.19 10.69
N PHE A 94 -8.21 -6.77 9.58
CA PHE A 94 -7.61 -8.10 9.58
C PHE A 94 -6.67 -8.34 8.38
N SER A 95 -5.78 -9.31 8.54
CA SER A 95 -4.90 -9.81 7.48
C SER A 95 -5.59 -10.95 6.73
N ILE A 96 -5.78 -10.79 5.42
CA ILE A 96 -6.41 -11.78 4.54
C ILE A 96 -5.63 -13.10 4.58
N PRO A 97 -4.28 -13.12 4.46
CA PRO A 97 -3.54 -14.37 4.60
C PRO A 97 -3.73 -15.07 5.94
N LYS A 98 -3.78 -14.32 7.06
CA LYS A 98 -4.04 -14.91 8.37
C LYS A 98 -5.46 -15.45 8.51
N TYR A 99 -6.43 -14.81 7.87
CA TYR A 99 -7.81 -15.30 7.85
C TYR A 99 -7.91 -16.63 7.09
N ILE A 100 -7.32 -16.73 5.90
CA ILE A 100 -7.43 -17.91 5.03
C ILE A 100 -6.52 -19.06 5.50
N TRP A 101 -5.23 -18.75 5.71
CA TRP A 101 -4.19 -19.75 5.97
C TRP A 101 -3.67 -19.73 7.39
N SER A 102 -4.18 -18.91 8.31
CA SER A 102 -3.67 -18.87 9.69
C SER A 102 -2.18 -18.51 9.79
N THR A 103 -1.59 -17.95 8.75
CA THR A 103 -0.21 -17.47 8.74
C THR A 103 -0.09 -16.33 7.74
N ASN A 104 0.76 -15.36 8.04
CA ASN A 104 1.11 -14.31 7.10
C ASN A 104 2.39 -14.65 6.32
N VAL A 105 3.00 -15.83 6.46
CA VAL A 105 4.09 -16.25 5.55
C VAL A 105 3.55 -16.38 4.12
N MET A 106 2.33 -16.92 4.01
CA MET A 106 1.54 -16.95 2.80
C MET A 106 1.15 -15.55 2.31
N GLN A 107 0.84 -15.44 1.02
CA GLN A 107 0.38 -14.22 0.37
C GLN A 107 -0.90 -14.46 -0.40
N PHE A 108 -1.83 -13.50 -0.33
CA PHE A 108 -3.07 -13.54 -1.11
C PHE A 108 -2.81 -13.18 -2.57
N ILE A 109 -2.45 -14.19 -3.37
CA ILE A 109 -2.19 -14.10 -4.81
C ILE A 109 -3.03 -15.13 -5.55
N ASN A 110 -3.21 -14.93 -6.85
CA ASN A 110 -3.66 -15.99 -7.74
C ASN A 110 -2.44 -16.71 -8.33
N LEU A 111 -2.41 -18.04 -8.24
CA LEU A 111 -1.26 -18.84 -8.65
C LEU A 111 -1.04 -18.87 -10.17
N PHE A 112 -2.07 -18.59 -10.96
CA PHE A 112 -2.00 -18.70 -12.42
C PHE A 112 -1.80 -17.33 -13.06
N ASP A 113 -2.63 -16.35 -12.69
CA ASP A 113 -2.60 -15.00 -13.26
C ASP A 113 -2.57 -13.94 -12.15
N ASN A 114 -1.50 -13.14 -12.12
CA ASN A 114 -1.34 -12.04 -11.17
C ASN A 114 -1.64 -10.68 -11.82
N SER A 115 -2.39 -10.67 -12.93
CA SER A 115 -2.90 -9.46 -13.54
C SER A 115 -3.78 -8.69 -12.56
N GLU A 116 -3.78 -7.36 -12.73
CA GLU A 116 -4.43 -6.43 -11.82
C GLU A 116 -5.95 -6.67 -11.77
N THR A 117 -6.54 -7.06 -12.90
CA THR A 117 -7.96 -7.42 -13.03
C THR A 117 -8.33 -8.67 -12.24
N ILE A 118 -7.53 -9.74 -12.35
CA ILE A 118 -7.80 -10.99 -11.62
C ILE A 118 -7.62 -10.78 -10.12
N LEU A 119 -6.55 -10.12 -9.68
CA LEU A 119 -6.34 -9.81 -8.26
C LEU A 119 -7.47 -8.96 -7.66
N PHE A 120 -8.00 -8.01 -8.43
CA PHE A 120 -9.15 -7.22 -8.00
C PHE A 120 -10.43 -8.07 -7.89
N GLY A 121 -10.67 -8.97 -8.86
CA GLY A 121 -11.78 -9.92 -8.81
C GLY A 121 -11.71 -10.85 -7.60
N GLU A 122 -10.53 -11.40 -7.30
CA GLU A 122 -10.30 -12.23 -6.11
C GLU A 122 -10.54 -11.44 -4.81
N LEU A 123 -10.15 -10.16 -4.77
CA LEU A 123 -10.46 -9.29 -3.62
C LEU A 123 -11.97 -9.12 -3.43
N GLN A 124 -12.72 -8.82 -4.50
CA GLN A 124 -14.17 -8.64 -4.43
C GLN A 124 -14.89 -9.93 -4.01
N LYS A 125 -14.44 -11.07 -4.54
CA LYS A 125 -14.92 -12.39 -4.15
C LYS A 125 -14.66 -12.66 -2.67
N PHE A 126 -13.43 -12.46 -2.22
CA PHE A 126 -13.05 -12.63 -0.82
C PHE A 126 -13.89 -11.75 0.12
N ILE A 127 -14.10 -10.47 -0.20
CA ILE A 127 -14.91 -9.59 0.64
C ILE A 127 -16.36 -10.09 0.71
N THR A 128 -16.91 -10.57 -0.40
CA THR A 128 -18.27 -11.12 -0.43
C THR A 128 -18.39 -12.37 0.45
N GLU A 129 -17.44 -13.30 0.35
CA GLU A 129 -17.36 -14.50 1.18
C GLU A 129 -17.20 -14.15 2.66
N PHE A 130 -16.26 -13.26 2.97
CA PHE A 130 -16.03 -12.77 4.34
C PHE A 130 -17.30 -12.21 4.97
N ILE A 131 -18.06 -11.38 4.23
CA ILE A 131 -19.32 -10.81 4.72
C ILE A 131 -20.36 -11.91 4.96
N ASN A 132 -20.51 -12.85 4.03
CA ASN A 132 -21.46 -13.95 4.18
C ASN A 132 -21.12 -14.86 5.37
N ASP A 133 -19.84 -15.09 5.62
CA ASP A 133 -19.37 -15.97 6.71
C ASP A 133 -19.49 -15.31 8.09
N ASN A 134 -19.31 -13.99 8.17
CA ASN A 134 -19.14 -13.29 9.45
C ASN A 134 -20.32 -12.38 9.84
N CYS A 135 -21.24 -12.06 8.92
CA CYS A 135 -22.37 -11.18 9.19
C CYS A 135 -23.69 -11.96 9.14
N HIS A 136 -24.49 -11.91 10.21
CA HIS A 136 -25.81 -12.56 10.26
C HIS A 136 -26.82 -11.99 9.24
N GLU A 137 -26.57 -10.78 8.77
CA GLU A 137 -27.35 -10.08 7.77
C GLU A 137 -26.37 -9.45 6.77
N ARG A 138 -26.65 -9.60 5.48
CA ARG A 138 -25.77 -9.13 4.41
C ARG A 138 -26.01 -7.64 4.16
N PRO A 139 -25.03 -6.75 4.46
CA PRO A 139 -25.13 -5.35 4.08
C PRO A 139 -25.12 -5.16 2.55
N LEU A 140 -25.71 -4.06 2.11
CA LEU A 140 -25.64 -3.62 0.73
C LEU A 140 -24.20 -3.21 0.37
N MET A 141 -23.80 -3.43 -0.88
CA MET A 141 -22.44 -3.15 -1.36
C MET A 141 -22.10 -1.66 -1.34
N ASP A 142 -23.10 -0.78 -1.39
CA ASP A 142 -22.97 0.67 -1.25
C ASP A 142 -22.89 1.17 0.19
N ASP A 143 -23.02 0.27 1.16
CA ASP A 143 -22.71 0.55 2.56
C ASP A 143 -21.32 0.01 2.96
N ILE A 144 -20.62 -0.73 2.10
CA ILE A 144 -19.30 -1.33 2.40
C ILE A 144 -18.18 -0.46 1.83
N GLU A 145 -17.36 0.15 2.70
CA GLU A 145 -16.18 0.95 2.38
C GLU A 145 -14.87 0.16 2.56
N ILE A 146 -13.96 0.28 1.60
CA ILE A 146 -12.53 -0.04 1.79
C ILE A 146 -11.83 1.22 2.31
N ASN A 147 -11.54 1.25 3.63
CA ASN A 147 -10.88 2.41 4.25
C ASN A 147 -9.35 2.38 4.11
N ARG A 148 -8.79 1.17 4.10
CA ARG A 148 -7.36 0.92 3.95
C ARG A 148 -7.13 -0.43 3.28
N ILE A 149 -6.10 -0.48 2.43
CA ILE A 149 -5.61 -1.70 1.81
C ILE A 149 -4.09 -1.74 1.87
N ASP A 150 -3.54 -2.90 2.21
CA ASP A 150 -2.11 -3.12 2.28
C ASP A 150 -1.71 -4.14 1.21
N PHE A 151 -0.75 -3.76 0.36
CA PHE A 151 -0.11 -4.69 -0.58
C PHE A 151 1.19 -5.23 -0.01
N CYS A 152 1.52 -6.46 -0.35
CA CYS A 152 2.75 -7.14 0.01
C CYS A 152 3.35 -7.94 -1.14
N TYR A 153 4.67 -8.10 -1.09
CA TYR A 153 5.44 -8.94 -2.00
C TYR A 153 6.57 -9.65 -1.23
N ASN A 154 6.64 -10.98 -1.37
CA ASN A 154 7.68 -11.80 -0.76
C ASN A 154 8.78 -11.97 -1.79
N GLN A 155 9.94 -11.39 -1.53
CA GLN A 155 11.13 -11.62 -2.33
C GLN A 155 11.98 -12.69 -1.68
N PHE A 156 12.29 -13.73 -2.44
CA PHE A 156 13.03 -14.89 -1.97
C PHE A 156 14.53 -14.74 -2.23
N PHE A 157 15.31 -15.27 -1.30
CA PHE A 157 16.76 -15.35 -1.32
C PHE A 157 17.18 -16.80 -1.11
N ASN A 158 18.44 -17.14 -1.41
CA ASN A 158 18.93 -18.50 -1.23
C ASN A 158 19.11 -18.87 0.25
N SER A 159 19.37 -17.85 1.08
CA SER A 159 19.66 -18.02 2.50
C SER A 159 19.18 -16.81 3.31
N LYS A 160 19.09 -17.01 4.63
CA LYS A 160 18.85 -15.96 5.61
C LYS A 160 19.91 -14.87 5.61
N ASP A 161 21.16 -15.28 5.49
CA ASP A 161 22.30 -14.35 5.48
C ASP A 161 22.25 -13.46 4.24
N ASP A 162 21.89 -14.02 3.08
CA ASP A 162 21.67 -13.24 1.86
C ASP A 162 20.53 -12.22 2.03
N ALA A 163 19.40 -12.65 2.58
CA ALA A 163 18.25 -11.76 2.81
C ALA A 163 18.63 -10.59 3.74
N LEU A 164 19.33 -10.87 4.84
CA LEU A 164 19.76 -9.85 5.80
C LEU A 164 20.85 -8.93 5.23
N ALA A 165 21.83 -9.47 4.51
CA ALA A 165 22.86 -8.68 3.84
C ALA A 165 22.25 -7.76 2.76
N TYR A 166 21.28 -8.25 1.98
CA TYR A 166 20.56 -7.43 1.01
C TYR A 166 19.77 -6.31 1.70
N LEU A 167 19.08 -6.60 2.81
CA LEU A 167 18.34 -5.61 3.59
C LEU A 167 19.26 -4.51 4.17
N ALA A 168 20.45 -4.89 4.66
CA ALA A 168 21.45 -3.94 5.16
C ALA A 168 21.87 -2.93 4.07
N GLU A 169 21.87 -3.35 2.81
CA GLU A 169 22.24 -2.53 1.67
C GLU A 169 21.07 -1.68 1.17
N GLN A 170 19.85 -2.20 1.24
CA GLN A 170 18.64 -1.38 1.08
C GLN A 170 18.53 -0.27 2.13
N ASN A 171 19.00 -0.53 3.36
CA ASN A 171 19.07 0.47 4.42
C ASN A 171 19.98 1.65 4.03
N LYS A 172 21.07 1.39 3.30
CA LYS A 172 21.97 2.45 2.80
C LYS A 172 21.30 3.33 1.74
N LEU A 173 20.41 2.76 0.91
CA LEU A 173 19.62 3.52 -0.08
C LEU A 173 18.70 4.56 0.58
N LEU A 174 18.20 4.31 1.80
CA LEU A 174 17.32 5.25 2.51
C LEU A 174 18.00 6.59 2.81
N VAL A 175 19.27 6.55 3.23
CA VAL A 175 20.05 7.76 3.56
C VAL A 175 20.10 8.72 2.36
N LYS A 176 20.10 8.17 1.14
CA LYS A 176 20.12 8.93 -0.11
C LYS A 176 18.78 9.58 -0.45
N TYR A 177 17.66 8.90 -0.20
CA TYR A 177 16.31 9.41 -0.48
C TYR A 177 15.73 10.27 0.65
N ALA A 178 16.38 10.30 1.82
CA ALA A 178 15.92 11.05 3.00
C ALA A 178 16.05 12.58 2.92
N ARG A 179 16.33 13.20 1.75
CA ARG A 179 16.57 14.65 1.69
C ARG A 179 15.31 15.48 2.03
N SER A 180 15.45 16.27 3.09
CA SER A 180 14.85 17.60 3.39
C SER A 180 13.39 17.75 3.80
N SER A 181 12.56 16.71 3.82
CA SER A 181 11.17 16.84 4.30
C SER A 181 11.01 16.10 5.64
N GLY A 182 10.21 16.63 6.56
CA GLY A 182 9.95 16.11 7.91
C GLY A 182 9.30 14.71 8.00
N ASN A 183 9.58 13.83 7.04
CA ASN A 183 9.20 12.43 7.03
C ASN A 183 10.07 11.63 7.99
N LYS A 184 9.43 10.84 8.84
CA LYS A 184 10.09 10.01 9.87
C LYS A 184 10.52 8.68 9.25
N PHE A 185 11.69 8.65 8.63
CA PHE A 185 12.35 7.37 8.32
C PHE A 185 12.76 6.69 9.63
N ARG A 186 12.40 5.41 9.78
CA ARG A 186 12.90 4.56 10.85
C ARG A 186 13.60 3.37 10.22
N SER A 187 14.87 3.23 10.52
CA SER A 187 15.65 2.04 10.21
C SER A 187 15.76 1.22 11.50
N TYR A 188 15.53 -0.07 11.38
CA TYR A 188 15.85 -1.07 12.41
C TYR A 188 16.73 -2.12 11.74
N ASP A 189 17.49 -2.88 12.53
CA ASP A 189 18.41 -3.89 12.01
C ASP A 189 17.75 -4.87 11.03
N THR A 190 16.48 -5.19 11.27
CA THR A 190 15.70 -6.15 10.46
C THR A 190 14.53 -5.52 9.70
N SER A 191 14.44 -4.18 9.63
CA SER A 191 13.40 -3.54 8.82
C SER A 191 13.67 -2.09 8.43
N ILE A 192 13.09 -1.72 7.31
CA ILE A 192 13.00 -0.38 6.75
C ILE A 192 11.56 0.06 6.91
N MET A 193 11.32 1.27 7.44
CA MET A 193 9.97 1.84 7.51
C MET A 193 9.97 3.31 7.07
N TYR A 194 9.14 3.58 6.08
CA TYR A 194 8.80 4.92 5.60
C TYR A 194 7.33 5.19 5.85
N VAL A 195 7.02 6.28 6.55
CA VAL A 195 5.64 6.64 6.91
C VAL A 195 5.34 8.05 6.47
N THR A 196 4.22 8.20 5.78
CA THR A 196 3.58 9.48 5.48
C THR A 196 2.15 9.47 6.03
N ARG A 197 1.47 10.61 6.02
CA ARG A 197 0.03 10.68 6.32
C ARG A 197 -0.80 9.77 5.40
N ARG A 198 -0.38 9.61 4.14
CA ARG A 198 -1.17 8.95 3.09
C ARG A 198 -0.90 7.45 2.99
N TYR A 199 0.36 7.06 3.09
CA TYR A 199 0.78 5.67 3.00
C TYR A 199 1.96 5.38 3.92
N SER A 200 2.16 4.11 4.23
CA SER A 200 3.42 3.61 4.80
C SER A 200 3.99 2.52 3.92
N PHE A 201 5.30 2.45 3.83
CA PHE A 201 6.04 1.43 3.10
C PHE A 201 7.06 0.80 4.04
N LYS A 202 7.11 -0.53 4.07
CA LYS A 202 8.02 -1.29 4.91
C LYS A 202 8.72 -2.35 4.10
N ILE A 203 9.97 -2.62 4.45
CA ILE A 203 10.71 -3.81 4.01
C ILE A 203 11.21 -4.47 5.28
N TYR A 204 10.95 -5.76 5.47
CA TYR A 204 11.41 -6.44 6.68
C TYR A 204 11.76 -7.89 6.42
N HIS A 205 12.66 -8.42 7.24
CA HIS A 205 13.02 -9.82 7.21
C HIS A 205 11.89 -10.67 7.80
N LYS A 206 11.28 -11.52 6.97
CA LYS A 206 10.05 -12.22 7.31
C LYS A 206 10.27 -13.29 8.37
N GLY A 207 11.39 -14.01 8.32
CA GLY A 207 11.73 -15.06 9.28
C GLY A 207 11.89 -14.54 10.70
N THR A 208 12.50 -13.36 10.87
CA THR A 208 12.61 -12.72 12.20
C THR A 208 11.24 -12.29 12.74
N GLU A 209 10.38 -11.76 11.88
CA GLU A 209 9.02 -11.34 12.28
C GLU A 209 8.15 -12.56 12.63
N PHE A 210 8.21 -13.60 11.81
CA PHE A 210 7.47 -14.85 12.00
C PHE A 210 7.87 -15.54 13.31
N ALA A 211 9.18 -15.73 13.55
CA ALA A 211 9.69 -16.34 14.78
C ALA A 211 9.25 -15.58 16.05
N LYS A 212 9.22 -14.25 15.99
CA LYS A 212 8.87 -13.41 17.13
C LYS A 212 7.38 -13.45 17.47
N ASN A 213 6.52 -13.40 16.45
CA ASN A 213 5.09 -13.14 16.62
C ASN A 213 4.23 -14.39 16.35
N ASP A 214 4.30 -14.93 15.15
CA ASP A 214 3.32 -15.89 14.63
C ASP A 214 3.71 -17.35 14.90
N TYR A 215 5.01 -17.65 14.97
CA TYR A 215 5.51 -19.00 15.28
C TYR A 215 4.98 -19.49 16.62
N LYS A 216 5.06 -18.65 17.67
CA LYS A 216 4.58 -19.00 19.02
C LYS A 216 3.09 -19.33 19.03
N LYS A 217 2.29 -18.54 18.32
CA LYS A 217 0.84 -18.75 18.22
C LYS A 217 0.49 -20.02 17.47
N LEU A 218 1.27 -20.38 16.45
CA LEU A 218 1.06 -21.61 15.68
C LEU A 218 1.51 -22.86 16.46
N VAL A 219 2.51 -22.75 17.33
CA VAL A 219 2.87 -23.85 18.26
C VAL A 219 1.71 -24.16 19.20
N GLU A 220 1.03 -23.14 19.71
CA GLU A 220 -0.12 -23.31 20.61
C GLU A 220 -1.32 -23.92 19.89
N ASN A 221 -1.61 -23.48 18.67
CA ASN A 221 -2.69 -24.03 17.86
C ASN A 221 -2.37 -23.88 16.36
N ASN A 222 -2.27 -25.00 15.66
CA ASN A 222 -1.90 -25.09 14.24
C ASN A 222 -3.06 -25.68 13.43
N PRO A 223 -4.15 -24.94 13.17
CA PRO A 223 -5.38 -25.52 12.63
C PRO A 223 -5.22 -26.06 11.20
N LYS A 224 -4.18 -25.62 10.49
CA LYS A 224 -3.89 -26.07 9.12
C LYS A 224 -2.78 -27.13 9.05
N GLY A 225 -2.19 -27.51 10.19
CA GLY A 225 -1.18 -28.58 10.27
C GLY A 225 0.13 -28.28 9.52
N PHE A 226 0.55 -27.01 9.42
CA PHE A 226 1.81 -26.68 8.76
C PHE A 226 3.01 -27.25 9.50
N ASP A 227 4.03 -27.71 8.77
CA ASP A 227 5.36 -27.91 9.34
C ASP A 227 5.97 -26.55 9.67
N LEU A 228 6.03 -26.23 10.96
CA LEU A 228 6.52 -24.93 11.45
C LEU A 228 8.01 -24.74 11.20
N LYS A 229 8.81 -25.82 11.16
CA LYS A 229 10.25 -25.73 10.85
C LYS A 229 10.45 -25.42 9.39
N GLU A 230 9.70 -26.08 8.51
CA GLU A 230 9.71 -25.78 7.09
C GLU A 230 9.25 -24.33 6.84
N LEU A 231 8.13 -23.92 7.44
CA LEU A 231 7.58 -22.58 7.26
C LEU A 231 8.53 -21.48 7.78
N GLN A 232 9.22 -21.73 8.89
CA GLN A 232 10.28 -20.86 9.39
C GLN A 232 11.46 -20.80 8.43
N GLY A 233 11.91 -21.94 7.89
CA GLY A 233 13.00 -22.00 6.91
C GLY A 233 12.67 -21.21 5.64
N ILE A 234 11.44 -21.32 5.15
CA ILE A 234 10.95 -20.51 4.01
C ILE A 234 10.94 -19.02 4.39
N ALA A 235 10.40 -18.67 5.56
CA ALA A 235 10.30 -17.28 6.00
C ALA A 235 11.68 -16.63 6.22
N ASP A 236 12.67 -17.38 6.70
CA ASP A 236 14.05 -16.94 6.87
C ASP A 236 14.74 -16.59 5.55
N CYS A 237 14.24 -17.06 4.42
CA CYS A 237 14.76 -16.69 3.10
C CYS A 237 14.01 -15.53 2.45
N VAL A 238 13.13 -14.83 3.18
CA VAL A 238 12.21 -13.84 2.60
C VAL A 238 12.42 -12.44 3.16
N LEU A 239 12.57 -11.47 2.26
CA LEU A 239 12.28 -10.07 2.54
C LEU A 239 10.87 -9.74 2.06
N ARG A 240 10.04 -9.25 2.98
CA ARG A 240 8.69 -8.80 2.65
C ARG A 240 8.68 -7.29 2.45
N TYR A 241 8.21 -6.89 1.28
CA TYR A 241 7.79 -5.52 0.99
C TYR A 241 6.31 -5.39 1.36
N GLU A 242 5.93 -4.31 2.04
CA GLU A 242 4.56 -4.05 2.47
C GLU A 242 4.24 -2.57 2.30
N MET A 243 3.12 -2.24 1.67
CA MET A 243 2.67 -0.87 1.48
C MET A 243 1.21 -0.71 1.89
N THR A 244 1.00 0.06 2.94
CA THR A 244 -0.32 0.44 3.45
C THR A 244 -0.80 1.71 2.75
N PHE A 245 -1.92 1.63 2.05
CA PHE A 245 -2.63 2.80 1.54
C PHE A 245 -3.82 3.13 2.42
N ARG A 246 -3.90 4.37 2.89
CA ARG A 246 -5.00 4.87 3.73
C ARG A 246 -5.96 5.69 2.88
N ASN A 247 -7.17 5.92 3.40
CA ASN A 247 -8.19 6.76 2.75
C ASN A 247 -7.65 8.10 2.21
N THR A 248 -6.75 8.76 2.94
CA THR A 248 -6.15 10.04 2.48
C THR A 248 -5.27 9.92 1.23
N PHE A 249 -4.77 8.72 0.88
CA PHE A 249 -4.11 8.48 -0.39
C PHE A 249 -5.12 8.29 -1.53
N PHE A 250 -6.24 7.62 -1.27
CA PHE A 250 -7.32 7.50 -2.24
C PHE A 250 -7.87 8.89 -2.59
N ASP A 251 -8.11 9.72 -1.55
CA ASP A 251 -8.49 11.13 -1.71
C ASP A 251 -7.47 11.87 -2.57
N TYR A 252 -6.17 11.67 -2.32
CA TYR A 252 -5.11 12.31 -3.10
C TYR A 252 -5.15 11.90 -4.56
N ILE A 253 -5.31 10.60 -4.84
CA ILE A 253 -5.43 10.09 -6.21
C ILE A 253 -6.60 10.77 -6.92
N VAL A 254 -7.81 10.73 -6.34
CA VAL A 254 -9.02 11.37 -6.90
C VAL A 254 -8.83 12.88 -7.11
N LYS A 255 -8.10 13.56 -6.23
CA LYS A 255 -7.77 14.99 -6.39
C LYS A 255 -6.77 15.24 -7.52
N GLN A 256 -5.74 14.43 -7.67
CA GLN A 256 -4.77 14.59 -8.76
C GLN A 256 -5.43 14.38 -10.12
N TYR A 257 -6.34 13.40 -10.22
CA TYR A 257 -7.20 13.22 -11.39
C TYR A 257 -7.91 14.51 -11.82
N TYR A 258 -8.52 15.22 -10.86
CA TYR A 258 -9.21 16.47 -11.11
C TYR A 258 -8.31 17.59 -11.66
N TYR A 259 -7.12 17.77 -11.08
CA TYR A 259 -6.21 18.83 -11.54
C TYR A 259 -5.63 18.52 -12.92
N SER A 260 -5.35 17.26 -13.21
CA SER A 260 -4.83 16.82 -14.52
C SER A 260 -5.88 16.88 -15.65
N SER A 261 -7.19 16.88 -15.35
CA SER A 261 -8.24 17.12 -16.37
C SER A 261 -8.43 18.61 -16.72
N ASN A 262 -8.07 19.53 -15.83
CA ASN A 262 -8.16 20.98 -16.05
C ASN A 262 -6.93 21.56 -16.79
N ALA A 263 -5.76 20.94 -16.66
CA ALA A 263 -4.58 21.27 -17.45
C ALA A 263 -4.54 20.37 -18.69
N LYS A 264 -4.55 20.94 -19.90
CA LYS A 264 -4.45 20.21 -21.18
C LYS A 264 -3.50 18.99 -21.07
N ALA A 265 -4.08 17.79 -21.05
CA ALA A 265 -3.47 16.49 -21.32
C ALA A 265 -1.99 16.34 -20.93
N GLN A 266 -1.65 16.27 -19.63
CA GLN A 266 -0.27 16.00 -19.21
C GLN A 266 -0.01 14.66 -18.50
N ASP A 267 -1.03 13.85 -18.20
CA ASP A 267 -0.80 12.47 -17.75
C ASP A 267 -1.81 11.49 -18.38
N GLU A 268 -1.37 10.79 -19.44
CA GLU A 268 -2.10 9.64 -20.03
C GLU A 268 -2.44 8.56 -18.98
N LYS A 269 -1.70 8.50 -17.88
CA LYS A 269 -1.95 7.58 -16.75
C LYS A 269 -3.36 7.75 -16.16
N TYR A 270 -4.03 8.89 -16.39
CA TYR A 270 -5.18 9.31 -15.61
C TYR A 270 -6.44 9.68 -16.43
N SER A 271 -6.45 9.56 -17.75
CA SER A 271 -7.50 10.10 -18.63
C SER A 271 -8.85 9.34 -18.68
N GLY A 272 -8.99 8.20 -18.00
CA GLY A 272 -10.18 7.32 -18.11
C GLY A 272 -11.12 7.22 -16.89
N TYR A 273 -10.81 7.88 -15.77
CA TYR A 273 -11.51 7.65 -14.49
C TYR A 273 -12.90 8.29 -14.44
N HIS A 274 -13.86 7.65 -13.76
CA HIS A 274 -15.25 8.14 -13.60
C HIS A 274 -15.36 9.60 -13.11
N VAL A 275 -14.36 10.06 -12.35
CA VAL A 275 -14.23 11.44 -11.84
C VAL A 275 -14.17 12.49 -12.97
N SER A 276 -13.67 12.15 -14.16
CA SER A 276 -13.63 13.09 -15.29
C SER A 276 -15.04 13.41 -15.82
N LYS A 277 -15.90 12.39 -15.92
CA LYS A 277 -17.33 12.54 -16.28
C LYS A 277 -18.12 13.21 -15.16
N MET A 278 -17.88 12.80 -13.91
CA MET A 278 -18.42 13.44 -12.71
C MET A 278 -18.14 14.95 -12.71
N TYR A 279 -16.93 15.36 -13.07
CA TYR A 279 -16.55 16.76 -13.13
C TYR A 279 -17.22 17.51 -14.27
N ALA A 280 -17.33 16.91 -15.46
CA ALA A 280 -18.07 17.52 -16.57
C ALA A 280 -19.50 17.90 -16.12
N ASN A 281 -20.12 17.05 -15.28
CA ASN A 281 -21.41 17.33 -14.67
C ASN A 281 -21.30 18.42 -13.59
N ILE A 282 -20.40 18.34 -12.61
CA ILE A 282 -20.28 19.37 -11.55
C ILE A 282 -19.97 20.77 -12.14
N ALA A 283 -19.16 20.84 -13.18
CA ALA A 283 -18.80 22.07 -13.87
C ALA A 283 -19.95 22.65 -14.70
N SER A 284 -20.80 21.81 -15.31
CA SER A 284 -21.96 22.28 -16.08
C SER A 284 -23.05 22.88 -15.19
N PHE A 285 -23.11 22.50 -13.91
CA PHE A 285 -24.11 23.00 -12.95
C PHE A 285 -23.71 24.29 -12.21
N GLY A 286 -22.72 25.06 -12.70
CA GLY A 286 -22.28 26.32 -12.05
C GLY A 286 -21.66 26.12 -10.66
N GLY A 287 -21.23 24.90 -10.34
CA GLY A 287 -20.95 24.44 -8.99
C GLY A 287 -19.53 24.72 -8.48
N GLN A 288 -19.01 25.95 -8.58
CA GLN A 288 -17.72 26.29 -7.96
C GLN A 288 -17.68 25.92 -6.47
N LYS A 289 -18.76 26.24 -5.73
CA LYS A 289 -18.90 25.93 -4.30
C LYS A 289 -19.02 24.42 -4.02
N LEU A 290 -19.77 23.69 -4.84
CA LEU A 290 -19.89 22.23 -4.76
C LEU A 290 -18.55 21.54 -5.04
N GLY A 291 -17.79 22.06 -6.01
CA GLY A 291 -16.41 21.64 -6.28
C GLY A 291 -15.51 21.88 -5.07
N GLU A 292 -15.51 23.08 -4.50
CA GLU A 292 -14.71 23.40 -3.30
C GLU A 292 -15.03 22.51 -2.10
N GLU A 293 -16.31 22.28 -1.81
CA GLU A 293 -16.75 21.36 -0.76
C GLU A 293 -16.31 19.92 -1.04
N PHE A 294 -16.44 19.48 -2.29
CA PHE A 294 -15.94 18.18 -2.72
C PHE A 294 -14.44 18.05 -2.47
N PHE A 295 -13.62 19.06 -2.79
CA PHE A 295 -12.17 18.98 -2.61
C PHE A 295 -11.72 19.07 -1.15
N THR A 296 -12.48 19.73 -0.29
CA THR A 296 -12.10 19.90 1.13
C THR A 296 -12.44 18.68 1.98
N LYS A 297 -13.57 18.01 1.72
CA LYS A 297 -14.02 16.85 2.49
C LYS A 297 -13.33 15.54 2.08
N SER A 298 -13.21 14.62 3.04
CA SER A 298 -12.71 13.26 2.79
C SER A 298 -13.82 12.42 2.20
N LYS A 299 -13.48 11.53 1.26
CA LYS A 299 -14.43 10.68 0.56
C LYS A 299 -14.48 9.31 1.23
N ARG A 300 -15.58 8.60 1.00
CA ARG A 300 -15.74 7.18 1.29
C ARG A 300 -15.55 6.41 -0.01
N TYR A 301 -14.82 5.30 0.03
CA TYR A 301 -14.54 4.46 -1.13
C TYR A 301 -15.29 3.14 -0.98
N LEU A 302 -16.53 3.13 -1.47
CA LEU A 302 -17.49 2.05 -1.33
C LEU A 302 -17.29 0.99 -2.43
N LEU A 303 -17.71 -0.26 -2.21
CA LEU A 303 -17.62 -1.30 -3.23
C LEU A 303 -18.54 -1.03 -4.42
N LYS A 304 -19.66 -0.36 -4.16
CA LYS A 304 -20.54 0.24 -5.15
C LYS A 304 -20.84 1.65 -4.68
N SER A 305 -20.78 2.65 -5.52
CA SER A 305 -21.26 3.96 -5.13
C SER A 305 -22.51 4.31 -5.93
N PRO A 306 -23.23 5.35 -5.51
CA PRO A 306 -24.25 5.93 -6.37
C PRO A 306 -23.66 6.11 -7.77
N TRP A 307 -22.52 6.77 -7.98
CA TRP A 307 -21.94 7.10 -9.30
C TRP A 307 -21.86 5.98 -10.36
N ASP A 308 -21.99 4.72 -9.98
CA ASP A 308 -22.09 3.58 -10.89
C ASP A 308 -23.45 3.52 -11.64
N TYR A 309 -24.47 4.29 -11.23
CA TYR A 309 -25.81 4.35 -11.82
C TYR A 309 -26.05 5.65 -12.63
N SER A 310 -27.12 5.69 -13.45
CA SER A 310 -27.56 6.91 -14.14
C SER A 310 -28.32 7.84 -13.17
N PHE A 311 -27.81 9.05 -12.92
CA PHE A 311 -28.32 9.93 -11.86
C PHE A 311 -29.35 10.96 -12.30
N THR A 312 -30.19 11.34 -11.33
CA THR A 312 -30.90 12.62 -11.26
C THR A 312 -30.09 13.63 -10.42
N ASP A 313 -30.33 14.93 -10.62
CA ASP A 313 -29.56 16.02 -10.00
C ASP A 313 -29.58 16.03 -8.45
N PHE A 314 -30.59 15.41 -7.83
CA PHE A 314 -30.79 15.41 -6.37
C PHE A 314 -29.82 14.46 -5.63
N ASP A 315 -29.59 13.28 -6.18
CA ASP A 315 -28.75 12.23 -5.57
C ASP A 315 -27.28 12.64 -5.45
N LEU A 316 -26.82 13.44 -6.41
CA LEU A 316 -25.45 13.96 -6.47
C LEU A 316 -25.14 14.88 -5.31
N LYS A 317 -26.12 15.66 -4.82
CA LYS A 317 -25.92 16.60 -3.72
C LYS A 317 -25.78 15.89 -2.38
N HIS A 318 -26.58 14.85 -2.13
CA HIS A 318 -26.59 14.11 -0.87
C HIS A 318 -25.50 13.04 -0.76
N ASN A 319 -25.07 12.45 -1.87
CA ASN A 319 -24.05 11.39 -1.90
C ASN A 319 -22.73 11.79 -2.56
N SER A 320 -22.46 13.10 -2.69
CA SER A 320 -21.28 13.64 -3.37
C SER A 320 -19.93 13.13 -2.85
N PHE A 321 -19.87 12.61 -1.62
CA PHE A 321 -18.62 12.16 -0.98
C PHE A 321 -18.43 10.64 -0.99
N SER A 322 -19.35 9.90 -1.60
CA SER A 322 -19.29 8.45 -1.74
C SER A 322 -18.77 8.09 -3.13
N MET A 323 -17.58 7.53 -3.23
CA MET A 323 -16.91 7.12 -4.47
C MET A 323 -16.83 5.60 -4.56
N THR A 324 -16.73 5.05 -5.77
CA THR A 324 -16.49 3.60 -5.95
C THR A 324 -15.01 3.28 -5.78
N PHE A 325 -14.67 2.27 -5.00
CA PHE A 325 -13.36 1.62 -5.02
C PHE A 325 -13.32 0.67 -6.22
N ASP A 326 -13.00 1.21 -7.39
CA ASP A 326 -13.04 0.51 -8.67
C ASP A 326 -11.69 -0.12 -9.06
N LEU A 327 -11.70 -0.88 -10.16
CA LEU A 327 -10.50 -1.51 -10.72
C LEU A 327 -9.41 -0.48 -11.02
N GLN A 328 -9.78 0.69 -11.55
CA GLN A 328 -8.80 1.69 -11.93
C GLN A 328 -8.09 2.27 -10.70
N LEU A 329 -8.81 2.55 -9.60
CA LEU A 329 -8.20 2.95 -8.34
C LEU A 329 -7.20 1.89 -7.88
N PHE A 330 -7.62 0.63 -7.86
CA PHE A 330 -6.79 -0.51 -7.49
C PHE A 330 -5.51 -0.62 -8.35
N GLN A 331 -5.61 -0.46 -9.66
CA GLN A 331 -4.47 -0.50 -10.59
C GLN A 331 -3.41 0.57 -10.27
N ILE A 332 -3.83 1.80 -9.93
CA ILE A 332 -2.88 2.87 -9.59
C ILE A 332 -2.17 2.55 -8.28
N LEU A 333 -2.92 2.06 -7.28
CA LEU A 333 -2.35 1.66 -6.00
C LEU A 333 -1.29 0.58 -6.23
N LEU A 334 -1.63 -0.41 -7.06
CA LEU A 334 -0.74 -1.55 -7.35
C LEU A 334 0.49 -1.12 -8.15
N LYS A 335 0.32 -0.28 -9.16
CA LYS A 335 1.44 0.34 -9.90
C LYS A 335 2.33 1.16 -8.97
N THR A 336 1.75 1.95 -8.08
CA THR A 336 2.50 2.75 -7.09
C THR A 336 3.30 1.85 -6.14
N PHE A 337 2.72 0.73 -5.71
CA PHE A 337 3.41 -0.27 -4.92
C PHE A 337 4.64 -0.83 -5.66
N TRP A 338 4.47 -1.26 -6.91
CA TRP A 338 5.58 -1.80 -7.71
C TRP A 338 6.65 -0.75 -8.04
N GLU A 339 6.27 0.50 -8.29
CA GLU A 339 7.21 1.62 -8.42
C GLU A 339 8.07 1.77 -7.16
N LYS A 340 7.46 1.62 -5.97
CA LYS A 340 8.18 1.62 -4.69
C LYS A 340 9.06 0.39 -4.52
N VAL A 341 8.58 -0.81 -4.81
CA VAL A 341 9.41 -2.04 -4.75
C VAL A 341 10.66 -1.89 -5.63
N LYS A 342 10.49 -1.39 -6.87
CA LYS A 342 11.60 -1.13 -7.80
C LYS A 342 12.58 -0.08 -7.30
N GLN A 343 12.10 0.98 -6.63
CA GLN A 343 12.94 2.02 -6.06
C GLN A 343 13.94 1.47 -5.03
N TYR A 344 13.55 0.44 -4.28
CA TYR A 344 14.36 -0.16 -3.22
C TYR A 344 15.10 -1.43 -3.67
N GLN A 345 15.07 -1.79 -4.95
CA GLN A 345 15.95 -2.87 -5.42
C GLN A 345 17.41 -2.41 -5.41
N VAL A 346 18.28 -3.24 -4.83
CA VAL A 346 19.72 -3.02 -4.90
C VAL A 346 20.16 -3.42 -6.30
N GLN A 347 20.78 -2.48 -7.01
CA GLN A 347 21.35 -2.77 -8.31
C GLN A 347 22.62 -3.60 -8.13
N ARG A 348 22.72 -4.72 -8.85
CA ARG A 348 23.96 -5.48 -8.92
C ARG A 348 25.05 -4.65 -9.60
N HIS A 349 26.30 -4.83 -9.17
CA HIS A 349 27.47 -4.39 -9.94
C HIS A 349 27.42 -4.96 -11.36
N CYS A 350 27.38 -4.07 -12.34
CA CYS A 350 27.17 -4.39 -13.77
C CYS A 350 28.42 -4.87 -14.50
N ASP A 351 29.15 -5.91 -14.06
CA ASP A 351 30.50 -6.33 -14.52
C ASP A 351 31.32 -5.37 -15.46
N ILE A 352 32.31 -5.81 -16.24
CA ILE A 352 32.96 -4.89 -17.22
C ILE A 352 32.30 -5.04 -18.59
N ILE A 353 31.82 -6.24 -18.88
CA ILE A 353 31.23 -6.63 -20.16
C ILE A 353 29.88 -5.94 -20.34
N GLU A 354 29.06 -5.90 -19.29
CA GLU A 354 27.76 -5.28 -19.26
C GLU A 354 27.86 -3.75 -19.28
N ILE A 355 28.80 -3.13 -18.54
CA ILE A 355 29.13 -1.70 -18.73
C ILE A 355 29.46 -1.43 -20.20
N ASN A 356 30.34 -2.23 -20.80
CA ASN A 356 30.76 -2.04 -22.18
C ASN A 356 29.59 -2.18 -23.18
N LYS A 357 28.69 -3.14 -22.92
CA LYS A 357 27.45 -3.34 -23.69
C LYS A 357 26.52 -2.14 -23.56
N ARG A 358 26.27 -1.63 -22.35
CA ARG A 358 25.41 -0.46 -22.11
C ARG A 358 25.97 0.81 -22.76
N ILE A 359 27.28 1.02 -22.68
CA ILE A 359 27.95 2.13 -23.36
C ILE A 359 27.76 2.00 -24.88
N SER A 360 27.93 0.80 -25.43
CA SER A 360 27.77 0.56 -26.87
C SER A 360 26.34 0.81 -27.33
N GLN A 361 25.34 0.29 -26.61
CA GLN A 361 23.91 0.53 -26.86
C GLN A 361 23.54 2.01 -26.76
N TYR A 362 24.05 2.73 -25.77
CA TYR A 362 23.82 4.17 -25.63
C TYR A 362 24.37 4.96 -26.83
N ILE A 363 25.60 4.65 -27.25
CA ILE A 363 26.24 5.29 -28.41
C ILE A 363 25.44 4.99 -29.68
N GLU A 364 25.04 3.75 -29.89
CA GLU A 364 24.25 3.33 -31.05
C GLU A 364 22.90 4.06 -31.10
N ASN A 365 22.14 4.06 -30.00
CA ASN A 365 20.87 4.78 -29.89
C ASN A 365 21.02 6.29 -30.13
N THR A 366 22.12 6.87 -29.65
CA THR A 366 22.42 8.29 -29.88
C THR A 366 22.75 8.55 -31.34
N ASN A 367 23.49 7.66 -32.00
CA ASN A 367 23.84 7.76 -33.42
C ASN A 367 22.60 7.60 -34.31
N ILE A 368 21.70 6.67 -34.00
CA ILE A 368 20.41 6.51 -34.69
C ILE A 368 19.61 7.82 -34.62
N ARG A 369 19.47 8.39 -33.41
CA ARG A 369 18.76 9.67 -33.21
C ARG A 369 19.42 10.85 -33.93
N LYS A 370 20.75 10.87 -34.03
CA LYS A 370 21.49 11.91 -34.77
C LYS A 370 21.31 11.77 -36.29
N ARG A 371 21.47 10.57 -36.83
CA ARG A 371 21.25 10.29 -38.27
C ARG A 371 19.83 10.65 -38.71
N ALA A 372 18.84 10.42 -37.85
CA ALA A 372 17.45 10.81 -38.10
C ALA A 372 17.23 12.34 -38.14
N ARG A 373 18.12 13.13 -37.52
CA ARG A 373 18.01 14.60 -37.46
C ARG A 373 18.91 15.31 -38.47
N LEU A 374 20.12 14.80 -38.71
CA LEU A 374 21.13 15.38 -39.59
C LEU A 374 21.95 14.22 -40.23
N PRO A 375 21.74 13.90 -41.51
CA PRO A 375 22.39 12.75 -42.18
C PRO A 375 23.92 12.84 -42.31
N THR A 376 24.49 14.04 -42.17
CA THR A 376 25.87 14.35 -42.61
C THR A 376 26.92 14.49 -41.49
N GLU A 377 26.55 14.47 -40.21
CA GLU A 377 27.55 14.56 -39.13
C GLU A 377 28.18 13.20 -38.78
N LYS A 378 29.50 13.07 -38.96
CA LYS A 378 30.28 11.96 -38.41
C LYS A 378 30.16 11.92 -36.88
N ALA A 379 29.77 10.76 -36.34
CA ALA A 379 29.62 10.56 -34.90
C ALA A 379 30.97 10.72 -34.18
N LYS A 380 31.08 11.66 -33.25
CA LYS A 380 32.24 11.78 -32.35
C LYS A 380 32.27 10.62 -31.35
N GLU A 381 33.35 9.86 -31.36
CA GLU A 381 33.63 8.74 -30.43
C GLU A 381 34.04 9.21 -29.01
N GLN A 382 34.20 10.52 -28.82
CA GLN A 382 34.70 11.21 -27.61
C GLN A 382 33.88 11.01 -26.30
N GLY A 383 32.92 10.09 -26.28
CA GLY A 383 32.17 9.71 -25.07
C GLY A 383 32.60 8.40 -24.44
N ARG A 384 33.13 7.44 -25.21
CA ARG A 384 33.26 6.04 -24.76
C ARG A 384 34.23 5.87 -23.59
N VAL A 385 35.46 6.39 -23.74
CA VAL A 385 36.50 6.31 -22.71
C VAL A 385 36.01 6.97 -21.41
N ARG A 386 35.43 8.17 -21.51
CA ARG A 386 34.90 8.89 -20.34
C ARG A 386 33.78 8.12 -19.64
N LEU A 387 32.83 7.57 -20.38
CA LEU A 387 31.74 6.76 -19.83
C LEU A 387 32.31 5.52 -19.13
N MET A 388 33.29 4.85 -19.75
CA MET A 388 33.96 3.69 -19.18
C MET A 388 34.72 4.04 -17.90
N THR A 389 35.55 5.08 -17.91
CA THR A 389 36.29 5.53 -16.72
C THR A 389 35.34 5.91 -15.59
N THR A 390 34.24 6.61 -15.90
CA THR A 390 33.25 7.00 -14.89
C THR A 390 32.56 5.79 -14.28
N ALA A 391 32.17 4.82 -15.12
CA ALA A 391 31.56 3.58 -14.67
C ALA A 391 32.53 2.74 -13.83
N LEU A 392 33.80 2.61 -14.24
CA LEU A 392 34.83 1.91 -13.47
C LEU A 392 35.13 2.61 -12.14
N LEU A 393 35.20 3.95 -12.11
CA LEU A 393 35.37 4.68 -10.85
C LEU A 393 34.22 4.39 -9.88
N SER A 394 33.00 4.25 -10.39
CA SER A 394 31.84 3.90 -9.56
C SER A 394 31.95 2.53 -8.89
N TYR A 395 32.82 1.63 -9.37
CA TYR A 395 33.07 0.34 -8.69
C TYR A 395 33.86 0.52 -7.39
N TYR A 396 34.90 1.35 -7.46
CA TYR A 396 35.89 1.45 -6.40
C TYR A 396 35.52 2.50 -5.35
N MET A 397 34.63 3.43 -5.69
CA MET A 397 34.23 4.48 -4.75
C MET A 397 32.81 4.97 -4.95
N ASN A 398 32.26 5.57 -3.89
CA ASN A 398 31.03 6.34 -3.95
C ASN A 398 31.28 7.68 -4.66
N LEU A 399 30.75 7.83 -5.88
CA LEU A 399 30.98 9.02 -6.69
C LEU A 399 30.30 10.28 -6.11
N GLU A 400 29.33 10.16 -5.19
CA GLU A 400 28.76 11.34 -4.50
C GLU A 400 29.78 12.04 -3.60
N GLU A 401 30.80 11.33 -3.10
CA GLU A 401 31.87 11.91 -2.26
C GLU A 401 32.77 12.84 -3.08
N LEU A 402 32.91 12.59 -4.38
CA LEU A 402 33.66 13.47 -5.28
C LEU A 402 33.08 14.89 -5.34
N LYS A 403 31.82 15.10 -4.95
CA LYS A 403 31.19 16.43 -4.97
C LYS A 403 31.98 17.47 -4.17
N ALA A 404 32.67 17.06 -3.11
CA ALA A 404 33.50 17.97 -2.31
C ALA A 404 34.86 18.29 -2.96
N PHE A 405 35.33 17.46 -3.89
CA PHE A 405 36.70 17.51 -4.42
C PHE A 405 36.79 17.97 -5.87
N ILE A 406 35.68 17.97 -6.63
CA ILE A 406 35.68 18.36 -8.04
C ILE A 406 34.73 19.52 -8.32
N PRO A 407 34.96 20.31 -9.39
CA PRO A 407 34.05 21.37 -9.78
C PRO A 407 32.62 20.87 -9.97
N GLN A 408 31.65 21.65 -9.52
CA GLN A 408 30.22 21.30 -9.58
C GLN A 408 29.79 20.85 -10.98
N ARG A 409 30.25 21.55 -12.04
CA ARG A 409 29.96 21.20 -13.43
C ARG A 409 30.47 19.80 -13.81
N SER A 410 31.66 19.43 -13.36
CA SER A 410 32.25 18.10 -13.58
C SER A 410 31.47 17.02 -12.85
N PHE A 411 31.07 17.28 -11.60
CA PHE A 411 30.25 16.38 -10.81
C PHE A 411 28.88 16.11 -11.45
N TYR A 412 28.14 17.14 -11.85
CA TYR A 412 26.85 16.94 -12.52
C TYR A 412 26.98 16.28 -13.89
N ARG A 413 28.13 16.44 -14.57
CA ARG A 413 28.44 15.71 -15.80
C ARG A 413 28.61 14.22 -15.54
N ILE A 414 29.38 13.84 -14.51
CA ILE A 414 29.52 12.45 -14.05
C ILE A 414 28.15 11.86 -13.71
N LYS A 415 27.34 12.58 -12.94
CA LYS A 415 25.98 12.16 -12.58
C LYS A 415 25.08 11.95 -13.79
N SER A 416 25.16 12.85 -14.77
CA SER A 416 24.45 12.69 -16.04
C SER A 416 24.92 11.48 -16.83
N ASP A 417 26.22 11.18 -16.81
CA ASP A 417 26.83 10.06 -17.50
C ASP A 417 26.40 8.72 -16.87
N MET A 418 26.42 8.61 -15.54
CA MET A 418 25.88 7.45 -14.81
C MET A 418 24.39 7.23 -15.10
N LYS A 419 23.59 8.31 -15.09
CA LYS A 419 22.16 8.24 -15.44
C LYS A 419 21.92 7.71 -16.86
N LYS A 420 22.76 8.08 -17.84
CA LYS A 420 22.65 7.56 -19.22
C LYS A 420 22.93 6.07 -19.32
N LEU A 421 23.83 5.57 -18.47
CA LEU A 421 24.18 4.15 -18.40
C LEU A 421 23.21 3.35 -17.51
N GLY A 422 22.26 4.02 -16.86
CA GLY A 422 21.38 3.39 -15.87
C GLY A 422 22.16 2.83 -14.69
N LEU A 423 23.30 3.44 -14.36
CA LEU A 423 24.14 3.07 -13.22
C LEU A 423 23.91 4.07 -12.09
N ASP A 424 24.02 3.60 -10.86
CA ASP A 424 23.96 4.47 -9.70
C ASP A 424 25.34 5.05 -9.32
N MET A 425 25.34 6.19 -8.64
CA MET A 425 26.56 6.87 -8.16
C MET A 425 27.22 6.15 -6.98
N THR A 426 26.54 5.17 -6.40
CA THR A 426 26.95 4.42 -5.21
C THR A 426 27.27 2.98 -5.60
N SER A 427 28.50 2.55 -5.35
CA SER A 427 28.90 1.15 -5.42
C SER A 427 28.23 0.38 -4.27
N HIS A 428 27.50 -0.68 -4.59
CA HIS A 428 27.02 -1.66 -3.62
C HIS A 428 27.77 -2.96 -3.85
N THR A 429 28.74 -3.29 -2.99
CA THR A 429 29.61 -4.46 -3.08
C THR A 429 28.90 -5.81 -2.87
N LEU A 430 27.58 -5.92 -3.08
CA LEU A 430 26.92 -7.21 -2.95
C LEU A 430 27.25 -8.12 -4.13
N THR A 431 27.70 -9.31 -3.77
CA THR A 431 27.77 -10.49 -4.64
C THR A 431 26.41 -11.16 -4.82
N ILE A 432 25.39 -10.75 -4.06
CA ILE A 432 24.05 -11.31 -4.13
C ILE A 432 23.45 -11.00 -5.51
N PRO A 433 23.03 -12.02 -6.30
CA PRO A 433 22.39 -11.79 -7.58
C PRO A 433 21.10 -11.00 -7.36
N GLN A 434 20.78 -10.11 -8.30
CA GLN A 434 19.55 -9.33 -8.21
C GLN A 434 18.35 -10.28 -8.19
N PRO A 435 17.54 -10.29 -7.12
CA PRO A 435 16.40 -11.18 -7.03
C PRO A 435 15.35 -10.80 -8.08
N LYS A 436 14.68 -11.81 -8.62
CA LYS A 436 13.58 -11.60 -9.60
C LYS A 436 12.43 -10.86 -8.92
N LEU A 437 11.68 -10.09 -9.72
CA LEU A 437 10.44 -9.44 -9.31
C LEU A 437 9.24 -10.13 -9.93
N ASP A 438 9.13 -11.43 -9.68
CA ASP A 438 8.02 -12.27 -10.09
C ASP A 438 7.57 -13.17 -8.93
N PHE A 439 6.59 -14.03 -9.20
CA PHE A 439 6.04 -14.98 -8.22
C PHE A 439 6.57 -16.40 -8.42
N HIS A 440 7.62 -16.62 -9.21
CA HIS A 440 8.09 -17.96 -9.51
C HIS A 440 8.57 -18.69 -8.26
N ASP A 441 9.44 -18.05 -7.49
CA ASP A 441 9.96 -18.62 -6.24
C ASP A 441 8.84 -18.83 -5.23
N TYR A 442 7.91 -17.88 -5.13
CA TYR A 442 6.71 -18.04 -4.30
C TYR A 442 5.95 -19.33 -4.66
N LYS A 443 5.72 -19.58 -5.96
CA LYS A 443 5.02 -20.79 -6.42
C LYS A 443 5.81 -22.05 -6.09
N ILE A 444 7.14 -22.06 -6.24
CA ILE A 444 7.97 -23.21 -5.88
C ILE A 444 7.84 -23.55 -4.39
N TYR A 445 8.01 -22.56 -3.52
CA TYR A 445 8.05 -22.81 -2.07
C TYR A 445 6.67 -22.99 -1.43
N LEU A 446 5.63 -22.32 -1.95
CA LEU A 446 4.36 -22.19 -1.23
C LEU A 446 3.13 -22.68 -2.01
N SER A 447 3.24 -23.13 -3.27
CA SER A 447 2.08 -23.62 -4.04
C SER A 447 1.41 -24.83 -3.42
N LYS A 448 2.17 -25.71 -2.74
CA LYS A 448 1.65 -26.90 -2.07
C LYS A 448 0.68 -26.62 -0.91
N TYR A 449 0.56 -25.35 -0.49
CA TYR A 449 -0.29 -24.90 0.61
C TYR A 449 -1.49 -24.05 0.14
N HIS A 450 -1.59 -23.80 -1.16
CA HIS A 450 -2.77 -23.20 -1.81
C HIS A 450 -3.68 -24.32 -2.30
#